data_AF-A0A962VVA3-F1
#
_entry.id   AF-A0A962VVA3-F1
#
_cell.length_a   1.000
_cell.length_b   1.000
_cell.length_c   1.000
_cell.angle_alpha   90.00
_cell.angle_beta   90.00
_cell.angle_gamma   90.00
#
_symmetry.space_group_name_H-M   'P 1'
#
loop_
_entity.id
_entity.type
_entity.pdbx_description
1 polymer ?
#
loop_
_entity_poly.entity_id
_entity_poly.type
_entity_poly.pdbx_seq_one_letter_code
_entity_poly.pdbx_strand_id
1 'polypeptide(L)' 'MAITYKTPIEVEKMRVAGQLAAEVLDMIAPYVQEGVATEELDRICHDYMVNVQ' A
#
# COMPACT_ATOMS: atom_id res chain seq x y z
N MET A 1 19.23 -19.88 -4.27
CA MET A 1 18.05 -19.01 -4.25
C MET A 1 17.46 -19.02 -5.65
N ALA A 2 16.25 -19.56 -5.84
CA ALA A 2 15.62 -19.62 -7.17
C ALA A 2 14.81 -18.35 -7.40
N ILE A 3 15.15 -17.57 -8.42
CA ILE A 3 14.38 -16.39 -8.83
C ILE A 3 13.29 -16.87 -9.78
N THR A 4 12.03 -16.59 -9.44
CA THR A 4 10.90 -16.87 -10.32
C THR A 4 10.66 -15.67 -11.23
N TYR A 5 10.81 -15.87 -12.54
CA TYR A 5 10.48 -14.85 -13.53
C TYR A 5 8.96 -14.73 -13.66
N LYS A 6 8.47 -13.49 -13.58
CA LYS A 6 7.05 -13.19 -13.74
C LYS A 6 6.66 -13.20 -15.20
N THR A 7 5.49 -13.77 -15.49
CA THR A 7 4.84 -13.65 -16.79
C THR A 7 4.39 -12.20 -17.03
N PRO A 8 4.16 -11.78 -18.29
CA PRO A 8 3.67 -10.44 -18.60
C PRO A 8 2.38 -10.08 -17.85
N ILE A 9 1.48 -11.05 -17.67
CA ILE A 9 0.20 -10.87 -16.94
C ILE A 9 0.45 -10.62 -15.45
N GLU A 10 1.38 -11.35 -14.83
CA GLU A 10 1.73 -11.12 -13.44
C GLU A 10 2.40 -9.77 -13.24
N VAL A 11 3.28 -9.36 -14.16
CA VAL A 11 3.89 -8.02 -14.12
C VAL A 11 2.83 -6.93 -14.17
N GLU A 12 1.81 -7.09 -15.01
CA GLU A 12 0.74 -6.10 -15.10
C GLU A 12 -0.09 -6.01 -13.81
N LYS A 13 -0.41 -7.16 -13.20
CA LYS A 13 -1.06 -7.18 -11.87
C LYS A 13 -0.19 -6.51 -10.80
N MET A 14 1.12 -6.71 -10.85
CA MET A 14 2.06 -6.06 -9.93
C MET A 14 2.12 -4.55 -10.13
N ARG A 15 1.96 -4.03 -11.35
CA ARG A 15 1.89 -2.58 -11.58
C ARG A 15 0.69 -1.96 -10.90
N VAL A 16 -0.48 -2.58 -11.06
CA VAL A 16 -1.72 -2.14 -10.40
C VAL A 16 -1.57 -2.19 -8.88
N ALA A 17 -1.06 -3.30 -8.34
CA ALA A 17 -0.82 -3.43 -6.90
C ALA A 17 0.17 -2.37 -6.37
N GLY A 18 1.24 -2.09 -7.12
CA GLY A 18 2.22 -1.06 -6.76
C GLY A 18 1.64 0.35 -6.80
N GLN A 19 0.78 0.65 -7.78
CA GLN A 19 0.06 1.92 -7.83
C GLN A 19 -0.87 2.09 -6.62
N LEU A 20 -1.71 1.09 -6.33
CA LEU A 20 -2.60 1.12 -5.17
C LEU A 20 -1.82 1.30 -3.86
N ALA A 21 -0.68 0.62 -3.71
CA ALA A 21 0.19 0.79 -2.55
C ALA A 21 0.77 2.22 -2.45
N ALA A 22 1.15 2.84 -3.57
CA ALA A 22 1.63 4.22 -3.60
C ALA A 22 0.54 5.21 -3.17
N GLU A 23 -0.71 5.00 -3.60
CA GLU A 23 -1.85 5.83 -3.21
C GLU A 23 -2.09 5.81 -1.69
N VAL A 24 -1.94 4.64 -1.04
CA VAL A 24 -2.01 4.55 0.44
C VAL A 24 -0.89 5.36 1.10
N LEU A 25 0.33 5.32 0.55
CA LEU A 25 1.47 6.06 1.09
C LEU A 25 1.28 7.58 0.98
N ASP A 26 0.74 8.05 -0.15
CA ASP A 26 0.42 9.47 -0.34
C ASP A 26 -0.69 9.91 0.63
N MET A 27 -1.70 9.05 0.85
CA MET A 27 -2.80 9.32 1.76
C MET A 27 -2.36 9.36 3.23
N ILE A 28 -1.48 8.45 3.66
CA ILE A 28 -1.08 8.36 5.08
C ILE A 28 -0.06 9.42 5.48
N ALA A 29 0.71 9.96 4.54
CA ALA A 29 1.76 10.96 4.77
C ALA A 29 1.37 12.11 5.75
N PRO A 30 0.21 12.78 5.63
CA PRO A 30 -0.18 13.84 6.56
C PRO A 30 -0.47 13.38 8.00
N TYR A 31 -0.72 12.10 8.24
CA TYR A 31 -1.03 11.54 9.56
C TYR A 31 0.21 11.14 10.36
N VAL A 32 1.37 11.04 9.70
CA VAL A 32 2.64 10.69 10.37
C VAL A 32 3.14 11.91 11.15
N GLN A 33 2.72 12.00 12.40
CA GLN A 33 3.02 13.12 13.30
C GLN A 33 3.56 12.59 14.64
N GLU A 34 4.31 13.44 15.35
CA GLU A 34 4.83 13.08 16.67
C GLU A 34 3.69 12.74 17.64
N GLY A 35 3.86 11.65 18.39
CA GLY A 35 2.85 11.18 19.36
C GLY A 35 1.72 10.35 18.76
N VAL A 36 1.61 10.21 17.44
CA VAL A 36 0.64 9.30 16.81
C VAL A 36 1.13 7.86 16.92
N ALA A 37 0.26 6.97 17.39
CA ALA A 37 0.58 5.55 17.51
C ALA A 37 0.61 4.87 16.13
N THR A 38 1.57 3.97 15.91
CA THR A 38 1.66 3.23 14.64
C THR A 38 0.45 2.34 14.36
N GLU A 39 -0.24 1.86 15.40
CA GLU A 39 -1.50 1.11 15.27
C GLU A 39 -2.65 2.00 14.77
N GLU A 40 -2.62 3.31 15.07
CA GLU A 40 -3.59 4.26 14.51
C GLU A 40 -3.33 4.50 13.03
N LEU A 41 -2.07 4.64 12.63
CA LEU A 41 -1.68 4.70 11.23
C LEU A 41 -2.08 3.43 10.46
N ASP A 42 -1.87 2.26 11.07
CA ASP A 42 -2.28 0.96 10.49
C ASP A 42 -3.79 0.89 10.25
N ARG A 43 -4.60 1.32 11.23
CA ARG A 43 -6.05 1.41 11.07
C ARG A 43 -6.47 2.32 9.92
N ILE A 44 -5.88 3.51 9.81
CA ILE A 44 -6.18 4.46 8.73
C ILE A 44 -5.83 3.85 7.36
N CYS A 45 -4.66 3.21 7.25
CA CYS A 45 -4.26 2.51 6.04
C CYS A 45 -5.24 1.38 5.68
N HIS A 46 -5.61 0.54 6.65
CA HIS A 46 -6.56 -0.55 6.45
C HIS A 46 -7.93 -0.05 5.99
N ASP A 47 -8.46 0.97 6.67
CA ASP A 47 -9.76 1.53 6.34
C ASP A 47 -9.78 2.14 4.94
N TYR A 48 -8.69 2.78 4.51
CA TYR A 48 -8.57 3.30 3.15
C TYR A 48 -8.52 2.19 2.10
N MET A 49 -7.73 1.13 2.34
CA MET A 49 -7.66 -0.02 1.43
C MET A 49 -9.00 -0.75 1.29
N VAL A 50 -9.80 -0.83 2.35
CA VAL A 50 -11.07 -1.58 2.35
C VAL A 50 -12.25 -0.76 1.83
N ASN A 51 -12.30 0.54 2.15
CA ASN A 51 -13.49 1.36 1.92
C ASN A 51 -13.35 2.37 0.78
N VAL A 52 -12.15 2.59 0.23
CA VAL A 52 -11.91 3.60 -0.81
C VAL A 52 -11.33 3.02 -2.10
N GLN A 53 -10.42 2.02 -1.99
CA GLN A 53 -9.77 1.39 -3.15
C GLN A 53 -10.63 0.32 -3.86
#